data_AF-A0A2M7MVC6-F1
#
_entry.id   AF-A0A2M7MVC6-F1
#
_cell.length_a   1.000
_cell.length_b   1.000
_cell.length_c   1.000
_cell.angle_alpha   90.00
_cell.angle_beta   90.00
_cell.angle_gamma   90.00
#
_symmetry.space_group_name_H-M   'P 1'
#
loop_
_entity.id
_entity.type
_entity.pdbx_description
1 polymer ?
#
loop_
_entity_poly.entity_id
_entity_poly.type
_entity_poly.pdbx_seq_one_letter_code
_entity_poly.pdbx_strand_id
1 'polypeptide(L)'
;MNPRLIALLGAFLTGLLLAGFVVGSLKDADIASLKATHAKNQAAAADVARLRLEEAVARGDSLAARLAQTESALNKKTLEVSREIARVTAGRPCLGAGAVRLLNNAIRPGGVATVPQASGQPDAEDGAVATDTDVAGWIANAQGQYETCRARLGALIDWWEPSAHD
;
A
#
# COMPACT_ATOMS: atom_id res chain seq x y z
N MET A 1 -3.93 -82.81 28.62
CA MET A 1 -3.93 -81.33 28.71
C MET A 1 -3.76 -80.96 30.18
N ASN A 2 -2.70 -80.23 30.56
CA ASN A 2 -2.37 -80.00 31.97
C ASN A 2 -3.22 -78.86 32.55
N PRO A 3 -4.06 -79.06 33.57
CA PRO A 3 -4.97 -78.02 34.09
C PRO A 3 -4.23 -76.79 34.63
N ARG A 4 -2.99 -76.99 35.09
CA ARG A 4 -2.08 -75.89 35.50
C ARG A 4 -1.63 -75.01 34.34
N LEU A 5 -1.46 -75.57 33.14
CA LEU A 5 -1.09 -74.82 31.93
C LEU A 5 -2.25 -73.97 31.40
N ILE A 6 -3.49 -74.46 31.50
CA ILE A 6 -4.69 -73.71 31.11
C ILE A 6 -4.92 -72.52 32.05
N ALA A 7 -4.76 -72.72 33.36
CA ALA A 7 -4.90 -71.65 34.34
C ALA A 7 -3.85 -70.53 34.14
N LEU A 8 -2.60 -70.91 33.84
CA LEU A 8 -1.53 -69.94 33.55
C LEU A 8 -1.79 -69.15 32.26
N LEU A 9 -2.25 -69.81 31.19
CA LEU A 9 -2.61 -69.14 29.93
C LEU A 9 -3.79 -68.19 30.10
N GLY A 10 -4.82 -68.59 30.87
CA GLY A 10 -5.96 -67.75 31.19
C GLY A 10 -5.58 -66.48 31.96
N ALA A 11 -4.73 -66.61 32.98
CA ALA A 11 -4.24 -65.47 33.76
C ALA A 11 -3.35 -64.52 32.94
N PHE A 12 -2.57 -65.06 31.99
CA PHE A 12 -1.73 -64.24 31.12
C PHE A 12 -2.56 -63.44 30.11
N LEU A 13 -3.59 -64.05 29.52
CA LEU A 13 -4.50 -63.39 28.58
C LEU A 13 -5.32 -62.28 29.25
N THR A 14 -5.83 -62.51 30.47
CA THR A 14 -6.56 -61.49 31.22
C THR A 14 -5.65 -60.33 31.64
N GLY A 15 -4.40 -60.62 32.01
CA GLY A 15 -3.38 -59.60 32.30
C GLY A 15 -3.08 -58.70 31.10
N LEU A 16 -2.94 -59.28 29.90
CA LEU A 16 -2.70 -58.52 28.66
C LEU A 16 -3.89 -57.64 28.26
N LEU A 17 -5.12 -58.13 28.41
CA LEU A 17 -6.33 -57.35 28.08
C LEU A 17 -6.51 -56.15 29.03
N LEU A 18 -6.31 -56.35 30.34
CA LEU A 18 -6.38 -55.26 31.32
C LEU A 18 -5.28 -54.23 31.09
N ALA A 19 -4.05 -54.67 30.82
CA ALA A 19 -2.95 -53.77 30.50
C ALA A 19 -3.25 -52.95 29.23
N GLY A 20 -3.77 -53.58 28.18
CA GLY A 20 -4.17 -52.89 26.94
C GLY A 20 -5.25 -51.83 27.16
N PHE A 21 -6.28 -52.14 27.98
CA PHE A 21 -7.35 -51.19 28.29
C PHE A 21 -6.86 -49.97 29.06
N VAL A 22 -6.02 -50.16 30.08
CA VAL A 22 -5.46 -49.06 30.89
C VAL A 22 -4.57 -48.16 30.02
N VAL A 23 -3.68 -48.76 29.22
CA VAL A 23 -2.79 -48.00 28.33
C VAL A 23 -3.57 -47.23 27.25
N GLY A 24 -4.62 -47.83 26.67
CA GLY A 24 -5.48 -47.15 25.71
C GLY A 24 -6.17 -45.92 26.31
N SER A 25 -6.77 -46.08 27.49
CA SER A 25 -7.51 -45.01 28.18
C SER A 25 -6.62 -43.81 28.54
N LEU A 26 -5.39 -44.08 28.99
CA LEU A 26 -4.41 -43.01 29.29
C LEU A 26 -3.99 -42.25 28.02
N LYS A 27 -3.72 -42.98 26.92
CA LYS A 27 -3.32 -42.35 25.65
C LYS A 27 -4.44 -41.50 25.05
N ASP A 28 -5.69 -41.94 25.17
CA ASP A 28 -6.84 -41.16 24.70
C ASP A 28 -7.01 -39.86 25.51
N ALA A 29 -6.78 -39.91 26.83
CA ALA A 29 -6.78 -38.73 27.70
C ALA A 29 -5.64 -37.75 27.35
N ASP A 30 -4.44 -38.26 27.10
CA ASP A 30 -3.28 -37.43 26.69
C ASP A 30 -3.52 -36.79 25.31
N ILE A 31 -4.06 -37.54 24.34
CA ILE A 31 -4.40 -37.01 23.02
C ILE A 31 -5.49 -35.96 23.12
N ALA A 32 -6.53 -36.18 23.95
CA ALA A 32 -7.59 -35.20 24.17
C ALA A 32 -7.03 -33.92 24.81
N SER A 33 -6.17 -34.05 25.82
CA SER A 33 -5.48 -32.93 26.47
C SER A 33 -4.58 -32.15 25.51
N LEU A 34 -3.82 -32.87 24.66
CA LEU A 34 -2.96 -32.26 23.65
C LEU A 34 -3.78 -31.50 22.60
N LYS A 35 -4.87 -32.09 22.09
CA LYS A 35 -5.79 -31.43 21.16
C LYS A 35 -6.43 -30.19 21.79
N ALA A 36 -6.87 -30.27 23.04
CA ALA A 36 -7.46 -29.15 23.76
C ALA A 36 -6.45 -28.00 23.95
N THR A 37 -5.22 -28.32 24.36
CA THR A 37 -4.13 -27.36 24.48
C THR A 37 -3.80 -26.73 23.13
N HIS A 38 -3.75 -27.52 22.06
CA HIS A 38 -3.48 -27.03 20.72
C HIS A 38 -4.58 -26.08 20.23
N ALA A 39 -5.85 -26.45 20.39
CA ALA A 39 -6.99 -25.60 20.04
C ALA A 39 -6.97 -24.28 20.83
N LYS A 40 -6.66 -24.34 22.13
CA LYS A 40 -6.50 -23.14 22.98
C LYS A 40 -5.37 -22.25 22.50
N ASN A 41 -4.22 -22.82 22.16
CA ASN A 41 -3.07 -22.06 21.67
C ASN A 41 -3.34 -21.45 20.29
N GLN A 42 -4.02 -22.17 19.40
CA GLN A 42 -4.45 -21.62 18.11
C GLN A 42 -5.43 -20.45 18.28
N ALA A 43 -6.42 -20.59 19.15
CA ALA A 43 -7.38 -19.52 19.44
C ALA A 43 -6.66 -18.28 20.00
N ALA A 44 -5.79 -18.46 21.00
CA ALA A 44 -5.01 -17.36 21.57
C ALA A 44 -4.09 -16.70 20.53
N ALA A 45 -3.47 -17.47 19.64
CA ALA A 45 -2.65 -16.93 18.55
C ALA A 45 -3.49 -16.14 17.53
N ALA A 46 -4.68 -16.65 17.18
CA ALA A 46 -5.62 -15.97 16.30
C ALA A 46 -6.10 -14.65 16.91
N ASP A 47 -6.41 -14.61 18.20
CA ASP A 47 -6.83 -13.40 18.90
C ASP A 47 -5.74 -12.32 18.88
N VAL A 48 -4.48 -12.70 19.17
CA VAL A 48 -3.34 -11.76 19.09
C VAL A 48 -3.14 -11.25 17.67
N ALA A 49 -3.25 -12.13 16.66
CA ALA A 49 -3.14 -11.73 15.26
C ALA A 49 -4.26 -10.78 14.83
N ARG A 50 -5.50 -11.05 15.26
CA ARG A 50 -6.65 -10.19 15.02
C ARG A 50 -6.47 -8.81 15.62
N LEU A 51 -6.06 -8.71 16.88
CA LEU A 51 -5.82 -7.42 17.54
C LEU A 51 -4.76 -6.59 16.80
N ARG A 52 -3.66 -7.21 16.38
CA ARG A 52 -2.61 -6.53 15.60
C ARG A 52 -3.12 -6.03 14.25
N LEU A 53 -3.96 -6.83 13.58
CA LEU A 53 -4.56 -6.44 12.32
C LEU A 53 -5.56 -5.29 12.50
N GLU A 54 -6.42 -5.38 13.51
CA GLU A 54 -7.41 -4.34 13.84
C GLU A 54 -6.70 -3.01 14.15
N GLU A 55 -5.62 -3.02 14.93
CA GLU A 55 -4.80 -1.84 15.21
C GLU A 55 -4.14 -1.28 13.93
N ALA A 56 -3.58 -2.14 13.08
CA ALA A 56 -2.97 -1.73 11.82
C ALA A 56 -3.99 -1.10 10.87
N VAL A 57 -5.20 -1.68 10.76
CA VAL A 57 -6.30 -1.14 9.94
C VAL A 57 -6.75 0.21 10.48
N ALA A 58 -7.01 0.32 11.79
CA ALA A 58 -7.44 1.58 12.39
C ALA A 58 -6.43 2.71 12.18
N ARG A 59 -5.13 2.42 12.31
CA ARG A 59 -4.07 3.39 11.99
C ARG A 59 -4.07 3.76 10.52
N GLY A 60 -4.17 2.78 9.62
CA GLY A 60 -4.21 2.99 8.17
C GLY A 60 -5.38 3.88 7.75
N ASP A 61 -6.58 3.61 8.28
CA ASP A 61 -7.77 4.40 8.02
C ASP A 61 -7.61 5.85 8.49
N SER A 62 -6.99 6.05 9.66
CA SER A 62 -6.74 7.40 10.19
C SER A 62 -5.77 8.20 9.33
N LEU A 63 -4.70 7.57 8.81
CA LEU A 63 -3.73 8.22 7.93
C LEU A 63 -4.34 8.49 6.55
N ALA A 64 -5.10 7.53 6.01
CA ALA A 64 -5.81 7.68 4.75
C ALA A 64 -6.81 8.85 4.80
N ALA A 65 -7.55 8.99 5.90
CA ALA A 65 -8.48 10.11 6.09
C ALA A 65 -7.75 11.46 6.13
N ARG A 66 -6.63 11.55 6.85
CA ARG A 66 -5.81 12.79 6.91
C ARG A 66 -5.21 13.13 5.55
N LEU A 67 -4.70 12.15 4.82
CA LEU A 67 -4.17 12.34 3.47
C LEU A 67 -5.26 12.83 2.52
N ALA A 68 -6.45 12.22 2.54
CA ALA A 68 -7.57 12.64 1.70
C ALA A 68 -8.01 14.09 1.98
N GLN A 69 -8.04 14.50 3.26
CA GLN A 69 -8.30 15.89 3.63
C GLN A 69 -7.21 16.84 3.12
N THR A 70 -5.94 16.44 3.24
CA THR A 70 -4.78 17.23 2.81
C THR A 70 -4.78 17.42 1.29
N GLU A 71 -5.00 16.35 0.53
CA GLU A 71 -5.09 16.42 -0.94
C GLU A 71 -6.26 17.29 -1.40
N SER A 72 -7.42 17.20 -0.73
CA SER A 72 -8.56 18.08 -1.02
C SER A 72 -8.22 19.56 -0.78
N ALA A 73 -7.55 19.86 0.33
CA ALA A 73 -7.10 21.22 0.64
C ALA A 73 -6.06 21.74 -0.37
N LEU A 74 -5.09 20.91 -0.75
CA LEU A 74 -4.09 21.25 -1.77
C LEU A 74 -4.75 21.50 -3.13
N ASN A 75 -5.67 20.64 -3.56
CA ASN A 75 -6.41 20.81 -4.82
C ASN A 75 -7.19 22.13 -4.83
N LYS A 76 -7.90 22.43 -3.74
CA LYS A 76 -8.61 23.71 -3.60
C LYS A 76 -7.63 24.88 -3.71
N LYS A 77 -6.48 24.80 -3.03
CA LYS A 77 -5.47 25.86 -3.05
C LYS A 77 -4.87 26.06 -4.44
N THR A 78 -4.57 24.98 -5.15
CA THR A 78 -4.07 25.04 -6.54
C THR A 78 -5.10 25.73 -7.44
N LEU A 79 -6.39 25.38 -7.34
CA LEU A 79 -7.45 26.02 -8.11
C LEU A 79 -7.59 27.52 -7.80
N GLU A 80 -7.51 27.89 -6.52
CA GLU A 80 -7.53 29.30 -6.09
C GLU A 80 -6.35 30.06 -6.69
N VAL A 81 -5.13 29.54 -6.58
CA VAL A 81 -3.92 30.16 -7.13
C VAL A 81 -4.01 30.28 -8.65
N SER A 82 -4.45 29.24 -9.36
CA SER A 82 -4.64 29.29 -10.82
C SER A 82 -5.64 30.37 -11.22
N ARG A 83 -6.72 30.56 -10.45
CA ARG A 83 -7.70 31.62 -10.69
C ARG A 83 -7.11 33.01 -10.46
N GLU A 84 -6.33 33.20 -9.40
CA GLU A 84 -5.67 34.48 -9.13
C GLU A 84 -4.61 34.81 -10.17
N ILE A 85 -3.86 33.81 -10.67
CA ILE A 85 -2.90 33.99 -11.77
C ILE A 85 -3.59 34.59 -13.00
N ALA A 86 -4.76 34.08 -13.37
CA ALA A 86 -5.51 34.62 -14.51
C ALA A 86 -5.95 36.09 -14.31
N ARG A 87 -6.02 36.58 -13.07
CA ARG A 87 -6.37 37.98 -12.76
C ARG A 87 -5.18 38.92 -12.74
N VAL A 88 -3.99 38.41 -12.41
CA VAL A 88 -2.78 39.23 -12.23
C VAL A 88 -1.78 39.13 -13.38
N THR A 89 -2.06 38.27 -14.37
CA THR A 89 -1.28 38.15 -15.62
C THR A 89 -1.99 38.84 -16.78
N ALA A 90 -1.24 39.22 -17.81
CA ALA A 90 -1.76 40.04 -18.91
C ALA A 90 -1.83 39.30 -20.26
N GLY A 91 -1.51 38.01 -20.31
CA GLY A 91 -1.44 37.22 -21.55
C GLY A 91 -0.32 37.68 -22.49
N ARG A 92 0.72 38.33 -21.95
CA ARG A 92 1.82 38.89 -22.76
C ARG A 92 2.78 37.76 -23.17
N PRO A 93 3.29 37.76 -24.41
CA PRO A 93 4.36 36.85 -24.82
C PRO A 93 5.52 36.81 -23.82
N CYS A 94 5.80 35.63 -23.26
CA CYS A 94 6.86 35.42 -22.28
C CYS A 94 7.96 34.52 -22.83
N LEU A 95 7.59 33.40 -23.49
CA LEU A 95 8.53 32.50 -24.15
C LEU A 95 8.18 32.35 -25.63
N GLY A 96 9.17 32.58 -26.49
CA GLY A 96 9.02 32.37 -27.93
C GLY A 96 8.92 30.89 -28.33
N ALA A 97 8.40 30.65 -29.53
CA ALA A 97 8.15 29.32 -30.09
C ALA A 97 9.33 28.33 -29.98
N GLY A 98 10.56 28.81 -30.22
CA GLY A 98 11.76 27.97 -30.13
C GLY A 98 12.01 27.42 -28.73
N ALA A 99 11.78 28.25 -27.70
CA ALA A 99 11.91 27.85 -26.29
C ALA A 99 10.79 26.89 -25.89
N VAL A 100 9.55 27.18 -26.28
CA VAL A 100 8.38 26.30 -26.04
C VAL A 100 8.60 24.92 -26.65
N ARG A 101 9.07 24.85 -27.90
CA ARG A 101 9.40 23.60 -28.59
C ARG A 101 10.50 22.81 -27.87
N LEU A 102 11.56 23.49 -27.43
CA LEU A 102 12.64 22.85 -26.68
C LEU A 102 12.12 22.21 -25.37
N LEU A 103 11.35 22.96 -24.58
CA LEU A 103 10.81 22.48 -23.30
C LEU A 103 9.84 21.31 -23.48
N ASN A 104 8.97 21.36 -24.49
CA ASN A 104 8.04 20.27 -24.79
C ASN A 104 8.76 18.99 -25.26
N ASN A 105 9.92 19.12 -25.92
CA ASN A 105 10.69 17.98 -26.41
C ASN A 105 11.65 17.39 -25.36
N ALA A 106 12.09 18.18 -24.38
CA ALA A 106 13.08 17.76 -23.38
C ALA A 106 12.56 16.71 -22.38
N ILE A 107 11.24 16.67 -22.13
CA ILE A 107 10.64 15.87 -21.04
C ILE A 107 10.09 14.51 -21.54
N ARG A 108 10.18 14.18 -22.84
CA ARG A 108 9.78 12.86 -23.35
C ARG A 108 10.85 11.79 -23.02
N PRO A 109 10.52 10.71 -22.30
CA PRO A 109 11.38 9.53 -22.21
C PRO A 109 11.51 8.92 -23.60
N GLY A 110 12.74 8.81 -24.13
CA GLY A 110 13.01 8.35 -25.50
C GLY A 110 13.15 9.50 -26.52
N GLY A 111 14.06 10.42 -26.23
CA GLY A 111 14.31 11.63 -27.01
C GLY A 111 14.32 11.44 -28.53
N VAL A 112 13.74 12.45 -29.21
CA VAL A 112 13.73 12.66 -30.67
C VAL A 112 13.49 11.41 -31.51
N ALA A 113 12.20 11.05 -31.70
CA ALA A 113 11.81 10.51 -32.99
C ALA A 113 12.01 11.64 -34.03
N THR A 114 13.16 11.63 -34.70
CA THR A 114 13.38 12.37 -35.95
C THR A 114 12.45 11.79 -37.00
N VAL A 115 11.18 12.21 -36.97
CA VAL A 115 10.31 12.07 -38.13
C VAL A 115 10.89 12.99 -39.20
N PRO A 116 11.20 12.50 -40.42
CA PRO A 116 11.68 13.34 -41.50
C PRO A 116 10.71 14.50 -41.71
N GLN A 117 11.24 15.72 -41.74
CA GLN A 117 10.46 16.91 -42.09
C GLN A 117 9.97 16.72 -43.53
N ALA A 118 8.65 16.59 -43.70
CA ALA A 118 8.06 16.49 -45.04
C ALA A 118 8.45 17.74 -45.83
N SER A 119 8.91 17.56 -47.07
CA SER A 119 9.37 18.61 -47.97
C SER A 119 8.21 19.44 -48.55
N GLY A 120 7.32 19.94 -47.69
CA GLY A 120 6.29 20.91 -48.00
C GLY A 120 6.76 22.31 -47.62
N GLN A 121 6.28 23.32 -48.36
CA GLN A 121 6.55 24.74 -48.15
C GLN A 121 6.48 25.15 -46.67
N PRO A 122 7.26 26.17 -46.23
CA PRO A 122 7.20 26.64 -44.87
C PRO A 122 5.78 27.15 -44.63
N ASP A 123 5.00 26.37 -43.89
CA ASP A 123 3.84 26.89 -43.23
C ASP A 123 4.37 28.01 -42.34
N ALA A 124 3.72 29.18 -42.40
CA ALA A 124 3.96 30.19 -41.38
C ALA A 124 3.40 29.62 -40.07
N GLU A 125 4.17 28.75 -39.41
CA GLU A 125 3.99 28.45 -38.02
C GLU A 125 4.24 29.77 -37.30
N ASP A 126 3.17 30.52 -37.02
CA ASP A 126 3.08 31.26 -35.76
C ASP A 126 3.27 30.21 -34.64
N GLY A 127 4.53 29.83 -34.42
CA GLY A 127 4.86 28.77 -33.50
C GLY A 127 4.35 29.16 -32.13
N ALA A 128 3.66 28.24 -31.45
CA ALA A 128 2.98 28.53 -30.19
C ALA A 128 3.92 29.24 -29.20
N VAL A 129 3.63 30.52 -28.95
CA VAL A 129 4.30 31.35 -27.94
C VAL A 129 3.61 31.06 -26.61
N ALA A 130 4.38 30.91 -25.54
CA ALA A 130 3.80 30.85 -24.20
C ALA A 130 3.69 32.25 -23.61
N THR A 131 2.53 32.58 -23.10
CA THR A 131 2.26 33.84 -22.40
C THR A 131 2.75 33.79 -20.95
N ASP A 132 2.83 34.95 -20.30
CA ASP A 132 3.05 35.03 -18.85
C ASP A 132 1.99 34.25 -18.05
N THR A 133 0.74 34.25 -18.52
CA THR A 133 -0.35 33.43 -17.96
C THR A 133 -0.06 31.93 -18.08
N ASP A 134 0.40 31.46 -19.25
CA ASP A 134 0.73 30.04 -19.48
C ASP A 134 1.88 29.58 -18.57
N VAL A 135 2.94 30.39 -18.49
CA VAL A 135 4.12 30.08 -17.67
C VAL A 135 3.75 30.09 -16.19
N ALA A 136 3.03 31.10 -15.71
CA ALA A 136 2.58 31.16 -14.32
C ALA A 136 1.63 29.99 -13.98
N GLY A 137 0.71 29.65 -14.89
CA GLY A 137 -0.18 28.51 -14.75
C GLY A 137 0.58 27.18 -14.65
N TRP A 138 1.60 27.00 -15.49
CA TRP A 138 2.47 25.83 -15.42
C TRP A 138 3.22 25.74 -14.07
N ILE A 139 3.77 26.85 -13.57
CA ILE A 139 4.46 26.90 -12.28
C ILE A 139 3.51 26.51 -11.14
N ALA A 140 2.30 27.08 -11.11
CA ALA A 140 1.32 26.79 -10.07
C ALA A 140 0.86 25.32 -10.11
N ASN A 141 0.69 24.76 -11.31
CA ASN A 141 0.38 23.34 -11.47
C ASN A 141 1.53 22.47 -10.93
N ALA A 142 2.77 22.75 -11.33
CA ALA A 142 3.94 22.01 -10.88
C ALA A 142 4.10 22.04 -9.35
N GLN A 143 3.90 23.20 -8.71
CA GLN A 143 3.90 23.32 -7.25
C GLN A 143 2.79 22.48 -6.60
N GLY A 144 1.57 22.51 -7.13
CA GLY A 144 0.46 21.71 -6.63
C GLY A 144 0.71 20.20 -6.70
N GLN A 145 1.27 19.75 -7.83
CA GLN A 145 1.67 18.34 -8.02
C GLN A 145 2.78 17.94 -7.05
N TYR A 146 3.77 18.82 -6.84
CA TYR A 146 4.85 18.58 -5.88
C TYR A 146 4.33 18.45 -4.44
N GLU A 147 3.48 19.37 -3.97
CA GLU A 147 2.93 19.28 -2.61
C GLU A 147 2.05 18.05 -2.42
N THR A 148 1.31 17.64 -3.46
CA THR A 148 0.53 16.39 -3.43
C THR A 148 1.45 15.17 -3.28
N CYS A 149 2.53 15.11 -4.07
CA CYS A 149 3.53 14.05 -3.94
C CYS A 149 4.19 14.05 -2.55
N ARG A 150 4.50 15.23 -2.01
CA ARG A 150 5.09 15.39 -0.67
C ARG A 150 4.14 14.89 0.42
N ALA A 151 2.86 15.23 0.34
CA ALA A 151 1.84 14.77 1.28
C ALA A 151 1.67 13.24 1.25
N ARG A 152 1.64 12.65 0.05
CA ARG A 152 1.59 11.18 -0.11
C ARG A 152 2.80 10.48 0.49
N LEU A 153 4.00 11.01 0.23
CA LEU A 153 5.22 10.46 0.80
C LEU A 153 5.23 10.62 2.32
N GLY A 154 4.79 11.76 2.84
CA GLY A 154 4.63 11.99 4.28
C GLY A 154 3.72 10.94 4.93
N ALA A 155 2.56 10.66 4.35
CA ALA A 155 1.65 9.63 4.86
C ALA A 155 2.25 8.21 4.86
N LEU A 156 3.10 7.90 3.87
CA LEU A 156 3.85 6.63 3.85
C LEU A 156 4.94 6.60 4.93
N ILE A 157 5.63 7.71 5.16
CA ILE A 157 6.61 7.84 6.24
C ILE A 157 5.90 7.65 7.57
N ASP A 158 4.79 8.35 7.84
CA ASP A 158 4.03 8.25 9.09
C ASP A 158 3.54 6.82 9.38
N TRP A 159 3.30 6.02 8.34
CA TRP A 159 2.95 4.61 8.47
C TRP A 159 4.11 3.75 8.99
N TRP A 160 5.32 3.94 8.43
CA TRP A 160 6.51 3.13 8.76
C TRP A 160 7.29 3.66 9.97
N GLU A 161 7.34 4.98 10.08
CA GLU A 161 7.95 5.76 11.13
C GLU A 161 6.84 6.58 11.78
N PRO A 162 6.01 5.97 12.65
CA PRO A 162 5.06 6.70 13.48
C PRO A 162 5.87 7.62 14.39
N SER A 163 6.20 8.79 13.86
CA SER A 163 7.02 9.80 14.49
C SER A 163 6.26 10.28 15.72
N ALA A 164 6.95 10.41 16.85
CA ALA A 164 6.44 10.93 18.11
C ALA A 164 6.15 12.44 18.01
N HIS A 165 5.25 12.81 17.11
CA HIS A 165 4.71 14.15 16.98
C HIS A 165 3.49 14.27 17.90
N ASP A 166 3.79 14.42 19.19
CA ASP A 166 2.96 15.20 20.11
C ASP A 166 3.08 16.70 19.78
#